data_AF-A0A521LPP7-F1
#
_entry.id   AF-A0A521LPP7-F1
#
_cell.length_a   1.000
_cell.length_b   1.000
_cell.length_c   1.000
_cell.angle_alpha   90.00
_cell.angle_beta   90.00
_cell.angle_gamma   90.00
#
_symmetry.space_group_name_H-M   'P 1'
#
loop_
_entity.id
_entity.type
_entity.pdbx_description
1 polymer ?
#
loop_
_entity_poly.entity_id
_entity_poly.type
_entity_poly.pdbx_seq_one_letter_code
_entity_poly.pdbx_strand_id
1 'polypeptide(L)'
;MEVFDRRNARADRLAEFLAIYVQHFGPEHRTPTNELIEFLEAPPADRTITYFGLTYDNQPCGFATLMFYPDGPIGIIDHLVVAPNLRGYGGFFSFCDLIARHLEGQRISFDHIVAEVMLNERHVASTIKPTLLLRLMRLVGFRIAKTAYWAPDPSIVTDAKGCRAALLFASRPERDELPSSEFIRLVELIYRVHYAGWYQRTMPGHEFDRYKSVADQILGRVRSAVANEARVVLNGMKNLDLPFSVDANAAASPSTLFYIAVVAIPAAVGIAVALAQELWVTILAATLAVALIGIFAIHPRLRRLLMRAFRLAE
;
A
#
# COMPACT_ATOMS: atom_id res chain seq x y z
N MET A 1 -11.50 3.61 15.14
CA MET A 1 -10.06 3.91 15.03
C MET A 1 -9.65 4.57 16.32
N GLU A 2 -8.55 4.10 16.89
CA GLU A 2 -7.92 4.68 18.07
C GLU A 2 -6.73 5.52 17.63
N VAL A 3 -6.49 6.60 18.35
CA VAL A 3 -5.45 7.58 18.02
C VAL A 3 -4.57 7.74 19.24
N PHE A 4 -3.27 7.58 19.07
CA PHE A 4 -2.27 7.73 20.12
C PHE A 4 -1.32 8.85 19.72
N ASP A 5 -1.20 9.83 20.60
CA ASP A 5 -0.27 10.95 20.54
C ASP A 5 0.48 11.05 21.89
N ARG A 6 1.30 12.08 22.05
CA ARG A 6 2.07 12.30 23.28
C ARG A 6 1.23 12.27 24.57
N ARG A 7 -0.03 12.71 24.52
CA ARG A 7 -0.91 12.83 25.70
C ARG A 7 -1.46 11.48 26.18
N ASN A 8 -1.51 10.49 25.30
CA ASN A 8 -2.00 9.14 25.60
C ASN A 8 -1.03 8.04 25.16
N ALA A 9 0.26 8.36 25.10
CA ALA A 9 1.33 7.43 24.75
C ALA A 9 1.44 6.21 25.68
N ARG A 10 0.88 6.29 26.89
CA ARG A 10 0.84 5.21 27.90
C ARG A 10 -0.51 4.50 27.99
N ALA A 11 -1.40 4.70 27.04
CA ALA A 11 -2.68 3.99 27.04
C ALA A 11 -2.44 2.48 26.92
N ASP A 12 -3.04 1.68 27.80
CA ASP A 12 -2.88 0.22 27.84
C ASP A 12 -3.14 -0.43 26.47
N ARG A 13 -4.08 0.14 25.71
CA ARG A 13 -4.44 -0.34 24.37
C ARG A 13 -3.36 -0.14 23.32
N LEU A 14 -2.40 0.77 23.49
CA LEU A 14 -1.31 0.94 22.52
C LEU A 14 -0.50 -0.34 22.37
N ALA A 15 -0.26 -1.07 23.46
CA ALA A 15 0.47 -2.34 23.43
C ALA A 15 -0.20 -3.39 22.55
N GLU A 16 -1.55 -3.41 22.52
CA GLU A 16 -2.32 -4.30 21.64
C GLU A 16 -2.06 -4.01 20.15
N PHE A 17 -2.01 -2.74 19.75
CA PHE A 17 -1.74 -2.37 18.36
C PHE A 17 -0.28 -2.54 17.97
N LEU A 18 0.66 -2.29 18.90
CA LEU A 18 2.08 -2.61 18.70
C LEU A 18 2.29 -4.12 18.51
N ALA A 19 1.48 -4.97 19.15
CA ALA A 19 1.52 -6.41 18.91
C ALA A 19 1.11 -6.76 17.46
N ILE A 20 0.07 -6.12 16.91
CA ILE A 20 -0.31 -6.27 15.49
C ILE A 20 0.83 -5.88 14.56
N TYR A 21 1.51 -4.77 14.88
CA TYR A 21 2.70 -4.34 14.16
C TYR A 21 3.83 -5.38 14.20
N VAL A 22 4.20 -5.84 15.39
CA VAL A 22 5.26 -6.84 15.59
C VAL A 22 4.97 -8.15 14.86
N GLN A 23 3.70 -8.59 14.84
CA GLN A 23 3.28 -9.85 14.22
C GLN A 23 3.22 -9.82 12.69
N HIS A 24 3.04 -8.64 12.09
CA HIS A 24 2.73 -8.55 10.66
C HIS A 24 3.67 -7.64 9.86
N PHE A 25 4.57 -6.92 10.53
CA PHE A 25 5.65 -6.17 9.91
C PHE A 25 6.92 -7.01 9.88
N GLY A 26 7.63 -7.01 8.74
CA GLY A 26 8.82 -7.83 8.56
C GLY A 26 9.94 -7.45 9.54
N PRO A 27 10.59 -8.41 10.24
CA PRO A 27 11.53 -8.10 11.31
C PRO A 27 12.77 -7.35 10.86
N GLU A 28 13.15 -7.45 9.58
CA GLU A 28 14.39 -6.84 9.06
C GLU A 28 14.33 -5.31 8.95
N HIS A 29 13.13 -4.75 8.77
CA HIS A 29 12.90 -3.30 8.66
C HIS A 29 12.05 -2.77 9.83
N ARG A 30 11.89 -3.59 10.88
CA ARG A 30 11.01 -3.26 11.99
C ARG A 30 11.73 -2.35 12.96
N THR A 31 11.25 -1.11 13.08
CA THR A 31 11.58 -0.22 14.19
C THR A 31 11.25 -0.90 15.54
N PRO A 32 12.20 -0.98 16.48
CA PRO A 32 11.94 -1.52 17.80
C PRO A 32 10.79 -0.79 18.52
N THR A 33 9.91 -1.53 19.18
CA THR A 33 8.69 -0.93 19.80
C THR A 33 9.02 0.01 20.95
N ASN A 34 10.13 -0.21 21.65
CA ASN A 34 10.63 0.71 22.68
C ASN A 34 11.02 2.07 22.07
N GLU A 35 11.60 2.09 20.86
CA GLU A 35 11.89 3.34 20.15
C GLU A 35 10.58 4.03 19.73
N LEU A 36 9.60 3.29 19.21
CA LEU A 36 8.28 3.87 18.88
C LEU A 36 7.64 4.54 20.12
N ILE A 37 7.65 3.85 21.27
CA ILE A 37 7.11 4.42 22.51
C ILE A 37 7.89 5.67 22.93
N GLU A 38 9.23 5.61 22.91
CA GLU A 38 10.10 6.74 23.28
C GLU A 38 9.83 7.98 22.42
N PHE A 39 9.72 7.81 21.10
CA PHE A 39 9.45 8.92 20.18
C PHE A 39 8.02 9.45 20.30
N LEU A 40 7.05 8.62 20.68
CA LEU A 40 5.69 9.09 20.95
C LEU A 40 5.62 9.91 22.27
N GLU A 41 6.33 9.49 23.32
CA GLU A 41 6.37 10.20 24.60
C GLU A 41 7.14 11.52 24.53
N ALA A 42 8.23 11.53 23.77
CA ALA A 42 9.13 12.66 23.61
C ALA A 42 9.47 12.89 22.12
N PRO A 43 8.51 13.37 21.31
CA PRO A 43 8.75 13.62 19.90
C PRO A 43 9.74 14.78 19.73
N PRO A 44 10.59 14.73 18.69
CA PRO A 44 11.43 15.86 18.29
C PRO A 44 10.59 17.12 18.01
N ALA A 45 11.16 18.30 18.30
CA ALA A 45 10.42 19.57 18.23
C ALA A 45 9.97 19.97 16.81
N ASP A 46 10.63 19.44 15.79
CA ASP A 46 10.39 19.70 14.37
C ASP A 46 9.23 18.88 13.78
N ARG A 47 8.57 18.02 14.57
CA ARG A 47 7.51 17.14 14.09
C ARG A 47 6.52 16.74 15.17
N THR A 48 5.30 16.44 14.74
CA THR A 48 4.34 15.71 15.57
C THR A 48 4.33 14.25 15.16
N ILE A 49 4.11 13.35 16.13
CA ILE A 49 4.03 11.91 15.90
C ILE A 49 2.66 11.45 16.39
N THR A 50 1.97 10.69 15.56
CA THR A 50 0.66 10.11 15.85
C THR A 50 0.61 8.68 15.38
N TYR A 51 0.18 7.77 16.25
CA TYR A 51 -0.06 6.38 15.91
C TYR A 51 -1.56 6.13 15.81
N PHE A 52 -1.93 5.27 14.88
CA PHE A 52 -3.31 4.89 14.63
C PHE A 52 -3.51 3.40 14.88
N GLY A 53 -4.55 3.07 15.62
CA GLY A 53 -5.02 1.71 15.82
C GLY A 53 -6.33 1.47 15.06
N LEU A 54 -6.36 0.44 14.20
CA LEU A 54 -7.61 -0.02 13.60
C LEU A 54 -8.21 -1.13 14.47
N THR A 55 -9.50 -1.00 14.77
CA THR A 55 -10.26 -1.95 15.59
C THR A 55 -11.45 -2.43 14.80
N TYR A 56 -11.72 -3.73 14.81
CA TYR A 56 -12.90 -4.36 14.23
C TYR A 56 -13.49 -5.33 15.24
N ASP A 57 -14.79 -5.22 15.51
CA ASP A 57 -15.47 -6.01 16.56
C ASP A 57 -14.73 -5.97 17.91
N ASN A 58 -14.33 -4.76 18.33
CA ASN A 58 -13.52 -4.49 19.53
C ASN A 58 -12.13 -5.16 19.58
N GLN A 59 -11.70 -5.83 18.51
CA GLN A 59 -10.38 -6.46 18.43
C GLN A 59 -9.38 -5.57 17.63
N PRO A 60 -8.13 -5.42 18.12
CA PRO A 60 -7.08 -4.70 17.40
C PRO A 60 -6.71 -5.46 16.12
N CYS A 61 -6.60 -4.74 15.01
CA CYS A 61 -6.42 -5.37 13.70
C CYS A 61 -5.64 -4.54 12.69
N GLY A 62 -5.14 -3.36 13.06
CA GLY A 62 -4.22 -2.60 12.23
C GLY A 62 -3.46 -1.57 13.03
N PHE A 63 -2.30 -1.19 12.51
CA PHE A 63 -1.43 -0.17 13.08
C PHE A 63 -0.84 0.68 11.95
N ALA A 64 -0.65 1.97 12.22
CA ALA A 64 0.07 2.87 11.32
C ALA A 64 0.71 4.00 12.13
N THR A 65 1.80 4.55 11.63
CA THR A 65 2.43 5.75 12.20
C THR A 65 2.37 6.89 11.20
N LEU A 66 2.11 8.09 11.69
CA LEU A 66 2.21 9.32 10.92
C LEU A 66 3.13 10.29 11.67
N MET A 67 4.12 10.82 10.95
CA MET A 67 4.92 11.95 11.41
C MET A 67 4.62 13.15 10.53
N PHE A 68 4.22 14.27 11.14
CA PHE A 68 3.89 15.49 10.43
C PHE A 68 4.91 16.58 10.70
N TYR A 69 5.39 17.22 9.63
CA TYR A 69 6.44 18.23 9.61
C TYR A 69 5.85 19.58 9.20
N PRO A 70 5.61 20.49 10.15
CA PRO A 70 4.96 21.77 9.86
C PRO A 70 5.79 22.70 8.96
N ASP A 71 7.12 22.64 9.05
CA ASP A 71 8.02 23.49 8.23
C ASP A 71 8.12 23.03 6.76
N GLY A 72 7.78 21.77 6.49
CA GLY A 72 7.86 21.14 5.17
C GLY A 72 6.50 20.80 4.55
N PRO A 73 5.39 21.35 5.08
CA PRO A 73 4.04 20.77 5.13
C PRO A 73 3.91 19.33 4.61
N ILE A 74 4.66 18.41 5.20
CA ILE A 74 4.72 17.00 4.78
C ILE A 74 4.28 16.09 5.92
N GLY A 75 3.41 15.12 5.60
CA GLY A 75 3.16 13.94 6.43
C GLY A 75 3.95 12.75 5.90
N ILE A 76 4.54 11.95 6.77
CA ILE A 76 5.18 10.67 6.42
C ILE A 76 4.36 9.57 7.10
N ILE A 77 3.76 8.68 6.31
CA ILE A 77 3.07 7.48 6.82
C ILE A 77 4.02 6.29 6.73
N ASP A 78 4.29 5.72 7.88
CA ASP A 78 5.09 4.52 8.06
C ASP A 78 4.30 3.41 8.77
N HIS A 79 4.89 2.20 8.77
CA HIS A 79 4.41 1.05 9.54
C HIS A 79 2.94 0.68 9.31
N LEU A 80 2.36 1.06 8.16
CA LEU A 80 0.96 0.77 7.83
C LEU A 80 0.76 -0.73 7.64
N VAL A 81 0.03 -1.35 8.55
CA VAL A 81 -0.21 -2.78 8.58
C VAL A 81 -1.63 -3.10 8.99
N VAL A 82 -2.22 -4.09 8.33
CA VAL A 82 -3.54 -4.63 8.63
C VAL A 82 -3.43 -6.13 8.78
N ALA A 83 -4.04 -6.67 9.83
CA ALA A 83 -4.05 -8.10 10.14
C ALA A 83 -4.69 -8.91 8.99
N PRO A 84 -4.16 -10.09 8.63
CA PRO A 84 -4.60 -10.86 7.46
C PRO A 84 -6.09 -11.14 7.41
N ASN A 85 -6.72 -11.42 8.57
CA ASN A 85 -8.14 -11.72 8.71
C ASN A 85 -9.06 -10.57 8.25
N LEU A 86 -8.57 -9.34 8.16
CA LEU A 86 -9.37 -8.18 7.72
C LEU A 86 -9.02 -7.63 6.35
N ARG A 87 -7.96 -8.13 5.72
CA ARG A 87 -7.53 -7.64 4.40
C ARG A 87 -8.60 -7.86 3.33
N GLY A 88 -9.29 -9.00 3.38
CA GLY A 88 -10.37 -9.34 2.46
C GLY A 88 -11.66 -8.53 2.65
N TYR A 89 -11.82 -7.83 3.78
CA TYR A 89 -13.02 -7.04 4.11
C TYR A 89 -12.85 -5.55 3.81
N GLY A 90 -11.85 -5.18 3.00
CA GLY A 90 -11.55 -3.78 2.71
C GLY A 90 -10.88 -3.03 3.87
N GLY A 91 -10.37 -3.75 4.88
CA GLY A 91 -9.77 -3.14 6.08
C GLY A 91 -8.67 -2.13 5.78
N PHE A 92 -7.87 -2.35 4.73
CA PHE A 92 -6.88 -1.38 4.24
C PHE A 92 -7.52 -0.04 3.83
N PHE A 93 -8.54 -0.08 2.97
CA PHE A 93 -9.22 1.12 2.48
C PHE A 93 -9.94 1.86 3.61
N SER A 94 -10.63 1.12 4.48
CA SER A 94 -11.27 1.70 5.65
C SER A 94 -10.26 2.36 6.58
N PHE A 95 -9.07 1.78 6.75
CA PHE A 95 -8.05 2.36 7.61
C PHE A 95 -7.51 3.68 7.03
N CYS A 96 -7.17 3.70 5.75
CA CYS A 96 -6.72 4.91 5.07
C CYS A 96 -7.78 6.01 5.09
N ASP A 97 -9.06 5.69 4.87
CA ASP A 97 -10.17 6.66 4.94
C ASP A 97 -10.35 7.22 6.36
N LEU A 98 -10.27 6.37 7.39
CA LEU A 98 -10.34 6.83 8.79
C LEU A 98 -9.17 7.76 9.15
N ILE A 99 -7.96 7.46 8.69
CA ILE A 99 -6.79 8.33 8.86
C ILE A 99 -7.01 9.66 8.14
N ALA A 100 -7.43 9.64 6.87
CA ALA A 100 -7.69 10.86 6.09
C ALA A 100 -8.73 11.76 6.76
N ARG A 101 -9.86 11.20 7.22
CA ARG A 101 -10.90 11.93 7.96
C ARG A 101 -10.38 12.52 9.27
N HIS A 102 -9.50 11.81 9.97
CA HIS A 102 -8.88 12.34 11.17
C HIS A 102 -8.02 13.58 10.87
N LEU A 103 -7.18 13.53 9.82
CA LEU A 103 -6.36 14.67 9.42
C LEU A 103 -7.20 15.88 9.01
N GLU A 104 -8.30 15.64 8.27
CA GLU A 104 -9.26 16.67 7.89
C GLU A 104 -9.98 17.26 9.11
N GLY A 105 -10.41 16.41 10.05
CA GLY A 105 -11.05 16.84 11.29
C GLY A 105 -10.15 17.69 12.18
N GLN A 106 -8.84 17.37 12.22
CA GLN A 106 -7.82 18.17 12.92
C GLN A 106 -7.39 19.42 12.13
N ARG A 107 -7.86 19.60 10.89
CA ARG A 107 -7.46 20.69 9.98
C ARG A 107 -5.94 20.78 9.79
N ILE A 108 -5.26 19.63 9.77
CA ILE A 108 -3.82 19.58 9.52
C ILE A 108 -3.58 19.95 8.05
N SER A 109 -2.89 21.06 7.82
CA SER A 109 -2.52 21.52 6.48
C SER A 109 -1.26 20.81 6.03
N PHE A 110 -1.32 20.07 4.93
CA PHE A 110 -0.18 19.42 4.31
C PHE A 110 -0.27 19.55 2.79
N ASP A 111 0.88 19.70 2.16
CA ASP A 111 1.03 19.69 0.70
C ASP A 111 1.20 18.27 0.19
N HIS A 112 1.88 17.41 0.98
CA HIS A 112 2.18 16.03 0.62
C HIS A 112 2.04 15.09 1.82
N ILE A 113 1.44 13.92 1.59
CA ILE A 113 1.70 12.74 2.41
C ILE A 113 2.61 11.82 1.61
N VAL A 114 3.67 11.35 2.24
CA VAL A 114 4.67 10.46 1.66
C VAL A 114 4.62 9.10 2.32
N ALA A 115 4.85 8.06 1.54
CA ALA A 115 5.04 6.71 2.04
C ALA A 115 6.12 6.00 1.22
N GLU A 116 6.82 5.08 1.86
CA GLU A 116 7.84 4.24 1.24
C GLU A 116 7.37 2.79 1.17
N VAL A 117 7.57 2.14 0.02
CA VAL A 117 7.31 0.70 -0.13
C VAL A 117 8.56 0.02 -0.65
N MET A 118 9.15 -0.81 0.20
CA MET A 118 10.30 -1.66 -0.12
C MET A 118 9.95 -2.63 -1.26
N LEU A 119 10.80 -2.72 -2.27
CA LEU A 119 10.54 -3.51 -3.49
C LEU A 119 11.21 -4.89 -3.47
N ASN A 120 12.25 -5.08 -2.66
CA ASN A 120 13.01 -6.32 -2.66
C ASN A 120 12.39 -7.37 -1.72
N GLU A 121 11.89 -8.46 -2.30
CA GLU A 121 11.16 -9.52 -1.58
C GLU A 121 11.99 -10.25 -0.52
N ARG A 122 13.33 -10.24 -0.60
CA ARG A 122 14.19 -10.91 0.41
C ARG A 122 13.99 -10.34 1.81
N HIS A 123 13.61 -9.06 1.91
CA HIS A 123 13.50 -8.36 3.18
C HIS A 123 12.05 -7.94 3.50
N VAL A 124 11.12 -8.17 2.57
CA VAL A 124 9.69 -7.95 2.78
C VAL A 124 9.10 -9.24 3.34
N ALA A 125 9.36 -9.50 4.62
CA ALA A 125 8.63 -10.48 5.42
C ALA A 125 7.20 -10.00 5.77
N SER A 126 6.58 -9.30 4.82
CA SER A 126 5.18 -8.92 4.87
C SER A 126 4.39 -9.98 4.12
N THR A 127 3.22 -10.32 4.64
CA THR A 127 2.27 -11.25 3.98
C THR A 127 1.64 -10.65 2.71
N ILE A 128 2.02 -9.43 2.31
CA ILE A 128 1.58 -8.74 1.09
C ILE A 128 2.79 -8.51 0.19
N LYS A 129 2.70 -8.95 -1.07
CA LYS A 129 3.73 -8.65 -2.08
C LYS A 129 3.84 -7.12 -2.29
N PRO A 130 5.03 -6.54 -2.45
CA PRO A 130 5.21 -5.11 -2.70
C PRO A 130 4.34 -4.57 -3.84
N THR A 131 4.23 -5.33 -4.93
CA THR A 131 3.38 -5.01 -6.10
C THR A 131 1.92 -4.79 -5.72
N LEU A 132 1.38 -5.60 -4.81
CA LEU A 132 0.01 -5.48 -4.35
C LEU A 132 -0.16 -4.25 -3.45
N LEU A 133 0.77 -4.03 -2.51
CA LEU A 133 0.72 -2.83 -1.65
C LEU A 133 0.78 -1.54 -2.47
N LEU A 134 1.67 -1.47 -3.48
CA LEU A 134 1.72 -0.32 -4.40
C LEU A 134 0.39 -0.08 -5.12
N ARG A 135 -0.29 -1.13 -5.57
CA ARG A 135 -1.62 -1.00 -6.20
C ARG A 135 -2.66 -0.48 -5.21
N LEU A 136 -2.66 -1.00 -3.98
CA LEU A 136 -3.57 -0.55 -2.92
C LEU A 136 -3.33 0.93 -2.57
N MET A 137 -2.07 1.34 -2.38
CA MET A 137 -1.69 2.73 -2.12
C MET A 137 -2.15 3.66 -3.25
N ARG A 138 -2.03 3.23 -4.51
CA ARG A 138 -2.52 4.00 -5.66
C ARG A 138 -4.03 4.17 -5.68
N LEU A 139 -4.77 3.15 -5.29
CA LEU A 139 -6.24 3.21 -5.21
C LEU A 139 -6.72 4.19 -4.13
N VAL A 140 -5.91 4.46 -3.11
CA VAL A 140 -6.19 5.50 -2.08
C VAL A 140 -5.55 6.86 -2.43
N GLY A 141 -5.10 7.05 -3.67
CA GLY A 141 -4.67 8.36 -4.19
C GLY A 141 -3.17 8.63 -4.18
N PHE A 142 -2.32 7.69 -3.74
CA PHE A 142 -0.88 7.87 -3.85
C PHE A 142 -0.39 7.69 -5.29
N ARG A 143 0.62 8.46 -5.67
CA ARG A 143 1.30 8.38 -6.97
C ARG A 143 2.76 8.08 -6.75
N ILE A 144 3.33 7.21 -7.59
CA ILE A 144 4.71 6.72 -7.44
C ILE A 144 5.66 7.66 -8.20
N ALA A 145 6.72 8.15 -7.54
CA ALA A 145 7.74 8.92 -8.24
C ALA A 145 8.48 8.05 -9.26
N LYS A 146 8.54 8.51 -10.52
CA LYS A 146 9.20 7.82 -11.64
C LYS A 146 10.72 8.02 -11.60
N THR A 147 11.34 7.73 -10.47
CA THR A 147 12.78 7.83 -10.30
C THR A 147 13.27 6.73 -9.40
N ALA A 148 14.58 6.51 -9.43
CA ALA A 148 15.20 5.55 -8.56
C ALA A 148 15.28 6.10 -7.13
N TYR A 149 14.71 5.35 -6.19
CA TYR A 149 14.71 5.66 -4.77
C TYR A 149 15.18 4.47 -3.91
N TRP A 150 15.74 4.76 -2.74
CA TRP A 150 16.17 3.79 -1.74
C TRP A 150 15.70 4.29 -0.38
N ALA A 151 15.14 3.41 0.45
CA ALA A 151 14.76 3.78 1.79
C ALA A 151 16.03 3.91 2.65
N PRO A 152 16.19 5.00 3.42
CA PRO A 152 17.38 5.20 4.26
C PRO A 152 17.29 4.41 5.58
N ASP A 153 16.94 3.13 5.49
CA ASP A 153 16.93 2.18 6.60
C ASP A 153 18.38 1.82 7.03
N PRO A 154 18.65 1.39 8.28
CA PRO A 154 20.00 1.08 8.75
C PRO A 154 20.68 -0.02 7.93
N SER A 155 19.90 -0.94 7.35
CA SER A 155 20.41 -1.99 6.46
C SER A 155 21.07 -1.44 5.18
N ILE A 156 20.91 -0.15 4.87
CA ILE A 156 21.55 0.48 3.70
C ILE A 156 23.08 0.46 3.77
N VAL A 157 23.61 0.36 5.00
CA VAL A 157 25.05 0.24 5.28
C VAL A 157 25.62 -1.12 4.83
N THR A 158 24.81 -2.17 4.90
CA THR A 158 25.21 -3.54 4.58
C THR A 158 24.73 -3.98 3.19
N ASP A 159 23.50 -3.62 2.81
CA ASP A 159 22.90 -3.93 1.51
C ASP A 159 22.03 -2.78 0.96
N ALA A 160 22.69 -1.82 0.30
CA ALA A 160 21.99 -0.75 -0.40
C ALA A 160 21.06 -1.25 -1.52
N LYS A 161 21.26 -2.45 -2.09
CA LYS A 161 20.33 -3.01 -3.10
C LYS A 161 19.08 -3.57 -2.43
N GLY A 162 19.23 -4.15 -1.24
CA GLY A 162 18.15 -4.56 -0.33
C GLY A 162 17.19 -3.41 -0.03
N CYS A 163 17.72 -2.21 0.18
CA CYS A 163 16.97 -0.98 0.49
C CYS A 163 16.20 -0.36 -0.69
N ARG A 164 16.11 -1.05 -1.84
CA ARG A 164 15.41 -0.51 -3.01
C ARG A 164 13.92 -0.32 -2.69
N ALA A 165 13.42 0.90 -2.86
CA ALA A 165 12.04 1.26 -2.52
C ALA A 165 11.37 2.09 -3.62
N ALA A 166 10.04 2.08 -3.62
CA ALA A 166 9.22 3.07 -4.30
C ALA A 166 8.88 4.19 -3.32
N LEU A 167 9.07 5.44 -3.76
CA LEU A 167 8.61 6.61 -3.04
C LEU A 167 7.26 7.06 -3.58
N LEU A 168 6.26 7.17 -2.71
CA LEU A 168 4.89 7.50 -3.06
C LEU A 168 4.48 8.84 -2.47
N PHE A 169 3.66 9.59 -3.21
CA PHE A 169 3.15 10.90 -2.83
C PHE A 169 1.63 10.96 -3.00
N ALA A 170 0.91 11.35 -1.96
CA ALA A 170 -0.46 11.84 -2.02
C ALA A 170 -0.42 13.36 -1.82
N SER A 171 -0.58 14.11 -2.91
CA SER A 171 -0.41 15.57 -2.93
C SER A 171 -1.74 16.31 -2.82
N ARG A 172 -1.75 17.50 -2.21
CA ARG A 172 -2.87 18.43 -2.16
C ARG A 172 -2.41 19.82 -2.67
N PRO A 173 -2.93 20.32 -3.82
CA PRO A 173 -3.81 19.62 -4.76
C PRO A 173 -3.14 18.41 -5.40
N GLU A 174 -3.94 17.55 -6.04
CA GLU A 174 -3.43 16.38 -6.75
C GLU A 174 -2.48 16.81 -7.89
N ARG A 175 -1.32 16.13 -8.01
CA ARG A 175 -0.24 16.51 -8.93
C ARG A 175 0.33 15.30 -9.65
N ASP A 176 0.52 15.38 -10.96
CA ASP A 176 1.16 14.34 -11.79
C ASP A 176 2.67 14.49 -11.87
N GLU A 177 3.21 15.59 -11.34
CA GLU A 177 4.63 15.91 -11.44
C GLU A 177 5.03 16.90 -10.34
N LEU A 178 6.28 16.77 -9.89
CA LEU A 178 6.93 17.70 -8.96
C LEU A 178 8.11 18.37 -9.67
N PRO A 179 8.32 19.68 -9.53
CA PRO A 179 9.62 20.29 -9.80
C PRO A 179 10.74 19.48 -9.13
N SER A 180 11.85 19.25 -9.84
CA SER A 180 12.94 18.43 -9.30
C SER A 180 13.53 19.02 -8.02
N SER A 181 13.57 20.34 -7.89
CA SER A 181 13.99 21.04 -6.67
C SER A 181 13.09 20.72 -5.47
N GLU A 182 11.78 20.71 -5.69
CA GLU A 182 10.79 20.35 -4.67
C GLU A 182 10.91 18.88 -4.27
N PHE A 183 11.02 17.97 -5.26
CA PHE A 183 11.24 16.55 -5.01
C PHE A 183 12.50 16.31 -4.17
N ILE A 184 13.61 16.94 -4.53
CA ILE A 184 14.88 16.80 -3.80
C ILE A 184 14.77 17.35 -2.37
N ARG A 185 14.10 18.48 -2.17
CA ARG A 185 13.83 19.01 -0.82
C ARG A 185 13.07 18.00 0.04
N LEU A 186 12.05 17.33 -0.51
CA LEU A 186 11.28 16.31 0.21
C LEU A 186 12.13 15.08 0.53
N VAL A 187 12.94 14.60 -0.42
CA VAL A 187 13.85 13.46 -0.18
C VAL A 187 14.92 13.81 0.86
N GLU A 188 15.45 15.04 0.85
CA GLU A 188 16.39 15.51 1.86
C GLU A 188 15.78 15.55 3.25
N LEU A 189 14.52 15.98 3.37
CA LEU A 189 13.79 15.95 4.64
C LEU A 189 13.68 14.51 5.15
N ILE A 190 13.31 13.56 4.28
CA ILE A 190 13.24 12.14 4.65
C ILE A 190 14.60 11.64 5.16
N TYR A 191 15.66 11.84 4.39
CA TYR A 191 16.99 11.30 4.73
C TYR A 191 17.60 11.96 5.97
N ARG A 192 17.59 13.29 6.02
CA ARG A 192 18.39 14.08 6.97
C ARG A 192 17.63 14.52 8.21
N VAL A 193 16.33 14.69 8.10
CA VAL A 193 15.50 15.19 9.21
C VAL A 193 14.71 14.04 9.83
N HIS A 194 14.03 13.25 9.01
CA HIS A 194 13.23 12.12 9.49
C HIS A 194 14.12 10.97 9.99
N TYR A 195 14.81 10.26 9.11
CA TYR A 195 15.58 9.08 9.49
C TYR A 195 16.87 9.38 10.24
N ALA A 196 17.71 10.31 9.75
CA ALA A 196 18.95 10.63 10.46
C ALA A 196 18.67 11.21 11.86
N GLY A 197 17.62 12.04 12.03
CA GLY A 197 17.22 12.51 13.36
C GLY A 197 16.72 11.39 14.27
N TRP A 198 16.08 10.36 13.72
CA TRP A 198 15.70 9.16 14.48
C TRP A 198 16.94 8.40 14.97
N TYR A 199 17.81 8.02 14.03
CA TYR A 199 18.97 7.17 14.32
C TYR A 199 20.08 7.86 15.10
N GLN A 200 20.20 9.19 15.01
CA GLN A 200 21.13 9.93 15.87
C GLN A 200 20.82 9.73 17.36
N ARG A 201 19.54 9.53 17.70
CA ARG A 201 19.09 9.32 19.08
C ARG A 201 19.18 7.86 19.50
N THR A 202 18.99 6.92 18.58
CA THR A 202 18.86 5.49 18.92
C THR A 202 20.09 4.65 18.61
N MET A 203 21.02 5.14 17.80
CA MET A 203 22.27 4.44 17.46
C MET A 203 23.48 4.97 18.25
N PRO A 204 24.49 4.11 18.50
CA PRO A 204 25.81 4.57 18.93
C PRO A 204 26.44 5.54 17.92
N GLY A 205 27.16 6.55 18.39
CA GLY A 205 27.70 7.63 17.53
C GLY A 205 28.53 7.14 16.34
N HIS A 206 29.39 6.13 16.54
CA HIS A 206 30.21 5.57 15.45
C HIS A 206 29.38 4.82 14.38
N GLU A 207 28.29 4.16 14.79
CA GLU A 207 27.35 3.51 13.85
C GLU A 207 26.55 4.57 13.10
N PHE A 208 26.09 5.61 13.80
CA PHE A 208 25.39 6.74 13.19
C PHE A 208 26.26 7.46 12.15
N ASP A 209 27.53 7.73 12.44
CA ASP A 209 28.45 8.38 11.50
C ASP A 209 28.63 7.56 10.21
N ARG A 210 28.75 6.23 10.38
CA ARG A 210 28.82 5.28 9.25
C ARG A 210 27.52 5.29 8.44
N TYR A 211 26.38 5.17 9.11
CA TYR A 211 25.06 5.23 8.49
C TYR A 211 24.88 6.54 7.70
N LYS A 212 25.14 7.67 8.34
CA LYS A 212 24.97 9.01 7.76
C LYS A 212 25.82 9.19 6.50
N SER A 213 27.06 8.72 6.53
CA SER A 213 27.95 8.77 5.36
C SER A 213 27.38 8.00 4.17
N VAL A 214 26.86 6.79 4.39
CA VAL A 214 26.25 5.97 3.33
C VAL A 214 24.94 6.59 2.84
N ALA A 215 24.09 7.07 3.76
CA ALA A 215 22.83 7.74 3.43
C ALA A 215 23.07 9.01 2.58
N ASP A 216 24.06 9.84 2.92
CA ASP A 216 24.43 11.04 2.15
C ASP A 216 24.95 10.67 0.74
N GLN A 217 25.70 9.57 0.60
CA GLN A 217 26.14 9.08 -0.72
C GLN A 217 24.95 8.67 -1.59
N ILE A 218 23.96 8.00 -1.02
CA ILE A 218 22.78 7.52 -1.75
C ILE A 218 21.83 8.67 -2.08
N LEU A 219 21.64 9.61 -1.16
CA LEU A 219 20.98 10.88 -1.45
C LEU A 219 21.66 11.61 -2.62
N GLY A 220 22.99 11.61 -2.68
CA GLY A 220 23.76 12.10 -3.82
C GLY A 220 23.38 11.43 -5.14
N ARG A 221 23.19 10.10 -5.14
CA ARG A 221 22.73 9.36 -6.33
C ARG A 221 21.32 9.73 -6.75
N VAL A 222 20.39 9.89 -5.79
CA VAL A 222 19.02 10.33 -6.08
C VAL A 222 19.02 11.74 -6.69
N ARG A 223 19.82 12.66 -6.14
CA ARG A 223 20.02 14.00 -6.70
C ARG A 223 20.56 13.94 -8.13
N SER A 224 21.61 13.17 -8.38
CA SER A 224 22.18 13.01 -9.72
C SER A 224 21.18 12.40 -10.72
N ALA A 225 20.32 11.49 -10.27
CA ALA A 225 19.33 10.83 -11.13
C ALA A 225 18.27 11.81 -11.69
N VAL A 226 17.99 12.91 -10.99
CA VAL A 226 17.00 13.91 -11.41
C VAL A 226 17.61 15.26 -11.77
N ALA A 227 18.94 15.40 -11.73
CA ALA A 227 19.64 16.67 -11.91
C ALA A 227 19.41 17.32 -13.29
N ASN A 228 19.23 16.50 -14.32
CA ASN A 228 18.98 16.96 -15.69
C ASN A 228 17.49 17.03 -16.04
N GLU A 229 16.61 16.70 -15.09
CA GLU A 229 15.17 16.77 -15.26
C GLU A 229 14.65 18.05 -14.62
N ALA A 230 13.79 18.80 -15.31
CA ALA A 230 13.12 19.94 -14.70
C ALA A 230 12.05 19.48 -13.69
N ARG A 231 11.45 18.31 -13.93
CA ARG A 231 10.34 17.77 -13.16
C ARG A 231 10.43 16.24 -13.06
N VAL A 232 10.06 15.72 -11.91
CA VAL A 232 9.89 14.29 -11.63
C VAL A 232 8.42 13.92 -11.82
N VAL A 233 8.16 12.98 -12.73
CA VAL A 233 6.81 12.46 -12.98
C VAL A 233 6.34 11.59 -11.81
N LEU A 234 5.12 11.80 -11.36
CA LEU A 234 4.38 10.93 -10.44
C LEU A 234 3.46 10.01 -11.27
N ASN A 235 3.29 8.74 -10.87
CA ASN A 235 2.77 7.58 -11.65
C ASN A 235 3.79 6.78 -12.48
N GLY A 236 5.07 6.77 -12.08
CA GLY A 236 6.09 5.94 -12.71
C GLY A 236 6.02 4.46 -12.35
N MET A 237 5.54 3.58 -13.24
CA MET A 237 5.71 2.12 -13.08
C MET A 237 6.93 1.57 -13.82
N LYS A 238 7.45 2.27 -14.85
CA LYS A 238 8.52 1.75 -15.73
C LYS A 238 9.85 1.47 -15.02
N ASN A 239 10.10 2.08 -13.87
CA ASN A 239 11.38 1.99 -13.15
C ASN A 239 11.32 1.10 -11.90
N LEU A 240 10.17 0.46 -11.71
CA LEU A 240 9.99 -0.59 -10.72
C LEU A 240 10.29 -1.88 -11.48
N ASP A 241 11.51 -2.43 -11.35
CA ASP A 241 11.89 -3.75 -11.88
C ASP A 241 11.14 -4.87 -11.15
N LEU A 242 9.80 -4.75 -11.09
CA LEU A 242 8.92 -5.69 -10.44
C LEU A 242 8.65 -6.79 -11.46
N PRO A 243 9.00 -8.05 -11.14
CA PRO A 243 8.58 -9.15 -11.98
C PRO A 243 7.04 -9.14 -11.99
N PHE A 244 6.46 -8.77 -13.12
CA PHE A 244 5.03 -8.97 -13.38
C PHE A 244 4.81 -10.48 -13.57
N SER A 245 4.82 -11.21 -12.47
CA SER A 245 4.36 -12.58 -12.43
C SER A 245 2.83 -12.55 -12.46
N VAL A 246 2.25 -12.43 -13.64
CA VAL A 246 0.96 -13.10 -13.86
C VAL A 246 1.31 -14.57 -13.69
N ASP A 247 0.85 -15.17 -12.61
CA ASP A 247 1.07 -16.60 -12.38
C ASP A 247 0.40 -17.33 -13.55
N ALA A 248 1.21 -17.75 -14.52
CA ALA A 248 0.71 -18.43 -15.72
C ALA A 248 0.03 -19.75 -15.38
N ASN A 249 0.27 -20.26 -14.16
CA ASN A 249 -0.31 -21.46 -13.59
C ASN A 249 -1.45 -21.18 -12.62
N ALA A 250 -1.83 -19.91 -12.39
CA ALA A 250 -3.06 -19.61 -11.67
C ALA A 250 -4.24 -19.99 -12.57
N ALA A 251 -4.58 -21.28 -12.53
CA ALA A 251 -5.79 -21.81 -13.13
C ALA A 251 -6.94 -20.96 -12.60
N ALA A 252 -7.67 -20.32 -13.52
CA ALA A 252 -8.88 -19.61 -13.16
C ALA A 252 -9.75 -20.56 -12.35
N SER A 253 -10.20 -20.10 -11.17
CA SER A 253 -10.99 -20.97 -10.31
C SER A 253 -12.15 -21.56 -11.12
N PRO A 254 -12.51 -22.84 -10.92
CA PRO A 254 -13.65 -23.46 -11.56
C PRO A 254 -14.91 -22.57 -11.56
N SER A 255 -15.10 -21.83 -10.46
CA SER A 255 -16.14 -20.82 -10.32
C SER A 255 -16.02 -19.66 -11.30
N THR A 256 -14.82 -19.12 -11.52
CA THR A 256 -14.57 -17.99 -12.45
C THR A 256 -14.87 -18.40 -13.89
N LEU A 257 -14.39 -19.57 -14.32
CA LEU A 257 -14.68 -20.10 -15.66
C LEU A 257 -16.17 -20.34 -15.87
N PHE A 258 -16.86 -20.86 -14.85
CA PHE A 258 -18.31 -21.01 -14.86
C PHE A 258 -19.03 -19.67 -15.03
N TYR A 259 -18.69 -18.66 -14.24
CA TYR A 259 -19.34 -17.34 -14.35
C TYR A 259 -19.05 -16.67 -15.70
N ILE A 260 -17.84 -16.82 -16.24
CA ILE A 260 -17.51 -16.33 -17.59
C ILE A 260 -18.36 -17.05 -18.64
N ALA A 261 -18.47 -18.38 -18.60
CA ALA A 261 -19.29 -19.13 -19.55
C ALA A 261 -20.77 -18.76 -19.46
N VAL A 262 -21.28 -18.59 -18.24
CA VAL A 262 -22.67 -18.21 -17.95
C VAL A 262 -23.00 -16.81 -18.45
N VAL A 263 -22.04 -15.88 -18.52
CA VAL A 263 -22.26 -14.52 -19.04
C VAL A 263 -21.95 -14.41 -20.53
N ALA A 264 -20.85 -15.02 -20.99
CA ALA A 264 -20.35 -14.88 -22.35
C ALA A 264 -21.20 -15.64 -23.38
N ILE A 265 -21.69 -16.84 -23.05
CA ILE A 265 -22.48 -17.65 -23.99
C ILE A 265 -23.82 -16.96 -24.31
N PRO A 266 -24.62 -16.49 -23.32
CA PRO A 266 -25.83 -15.73 -23.61
C PRO A 266 -25.58 -14.45 -24.39
N ALA A 267 -24.50 -13.71 -24.08
CA ALA A 267 -24.15 -12.50 -24.80
C ALA A 267 -23.80 -12.81 -26.27
N ALA A 268 -23.01 -13.85 -26.52
CA ALA A 268 -22.66 -14.28 -27.88
C ALA A 268 -23.88 -14.75 -28.68
N VAL A 269 -24.78 -15.52 -28.05
CA VAL A 269 -26.04 -15.96 -28.68
C VAL A 269 -26.94 -14.76 -28.97
N GLY A 270 -27.09 -13.83 -28.02
CA GLY A 270 -27.86 -12.60 -28.21
C GLY A 270 -27.36 -11.75 -29.37
N ILE A 271 -26.03 -11.59 -29.50
CA ILE A 271 -25.41 -10.88 -30.63
C ILE A 271 -25.67 -11.61 -31.96
N ALA A 272 -25.47 -12.93 -32.00
CA ALA A 272 -25.68 -13.71 -33.21
C ALA A 272 -27.14 -13.66 -33.69
N VAL A 273 -28.10 -13.70 -32.78
CA VAL A 273 -29.54 -13.64 -33.11
C VAL A 273 -29.98 -12.22 -33.47
N ALA A 274 -29.44 -11.19 -32.80
CA ALA A 274 -29.68 -9.79 -33.19
C ALA A 274 -29.18 -9.50 -34.61
N LEU A 275 -28.06 -10.09 -35.02
CA LEU A 275 -27.54 -10.00 -36.39
C LEU A 275 -28.40 -10.75 -37.41
N ALA A 276 -29.15 -11.79 -36.99
CA ALA A 276 -30.07 -12.54 -37.83
C ALA A 276 -31.44 -11.85 -38.04
N GLN A 277 -31.66 -10.68 -37.41
CA GLN A 277 -32.87 -9.83 -37.55
C GLN A 277 -34.22 -10.47 -37.16
N GLU A 278 -34.20 -11.59 -36.44
CA GLU A 278 -35.39 -12.30 -35.97
C GLU A 278 -35.69 -11.92 -34.50
N LEU A 279 -36.46 -10.83 -34.31
CA LEU A 279 -36.73 -10.26 -32.97
C LEU A 279 -37.30 -11.28 -31.97
N TRP A 280 -38.20 -12.16 -32.43
CA TRP A 280 -38.82 -13.18 -31.59
C TRP A 280 -37.81 -14.24 -31.10
N VAL A 281 -36.85 -14.60 -31.93
CA VAL A 281 -35.78 -15.54 -31.56
C VAL A 281 -34.86 -14.90 -30.53
N THR A 282 -34.58 -13.59 -30.65
CA THR A 282 -33.75 -12.86 -29.67
C THR A 282 -34.41 -12.84 -28.29
N ILE A 283 -35.71 -12.53 -28.24
CA ILE A 283 -36.47 -12.49 -26.99
C ILE A 283 -36.50 -13.88 -26.35
N LEU A 284 -36.77 -14.93 -27.13
CA LEU A 284 -36.82 -16.30 -26.62
C LEU A 284 -35.45 -16.76 -26.09
N ALA A 285 -34.37 -16.48 -26.82
CA ALA A 285 -33.01 -16.85 -26.43
C ALA A 285 -32.56 -16.10 -25.16
N ALA A 286 -32.83 -14.81 -25.05
CA ALA A 286 -32.51 -14.02 -23.86
C ALA A 286 -33.29 -14.52 -22.63
N THR A 287 -34.58 -14.81 -22.80
CA THR A 287 -35.45 -15.30 -21.71
C THR A 287 -34.98 -16.67 -21.22
N LEU A 288 -34.67 -17.59 -22.16
CA LEU A 288 -34.15 -18.91 -21.83
C LEU A 288 -32.79 -18.82 -21.11
N ALA A 289 -31.91 -17.92 -21.55
CA ALA A 289 -30.61 -17.72 -20.91
C ALA A 289 -30.74 -17.19 -19.48
N VAL A 290 -31.59 -16.18 -19.24
CA VAL A 290 -31.86 -15.67 -17.88
C VAL A 290 -32.46 -16.75 -16.99
N ALA A 291 -33.39 -17.55 -17.51
CA ALA A 291 -33.97 -18.67 -16.77
C ALA A 291 -32.92 -19.73 -16.40
N LEU A 292 -32.05 -20.11 -17.34
CA LEU A 292 -30.92 -21.03 -17.09
C LEU A 292 -29.96 -20.46 -16.04
N ILE A 293 -29.59 -19.19 -16.14
CA ILE A 293 -28.74 -18.50 -15.14
C ILE A 293 -29.40 -18.59 -13.76
N GLY A 294 -30.69 -18.27 -13.65
CA GLY A 294 -31.45 -18.33 -12.40
C GLY A 294 -31.50 -19.74 -11.81
N ILE A 295 -31.79 -20.76 -12.63
CA ILE A 295 -31.83 -22.16 -12.20
C ILE A 295 -30.46 -22.61 -11.67
N PHE A 296 -29.37 -22.27 -12.36
CA PHE A 296 -28.02 -22.65 -11.91
C PHE A 296 -27.52 -21.85 -10.70
N ALA A 297 -27.98 -20.61 -10.52
CA ALA A 297 -27.69 -19.81 -9.34
C ALA A 297 -28.40 -20.36 -8.09
N ILE A 298 -29.64 -20.83 -8.24
CA ILE A 298 -30.48 -21.31 -7.13
C ILE A 298 -30.18 -22.78 -6.77
N HIS A 299 -29.87 -23.63 -7.76
CA HIS A 299 -29.68 -25.07 -7.53
C HIS A 299 -28.20 -25.52 -7.57
N PRO A 300 -27.52 -25.65 -6.42
CA PRO A 300 -26.09 -26.01 -6.36
C PRO A 300 -25.77 -27.43 -6.85
N ARG A 301 -26.78 -28.33 -6.92
CA ARG A 301 -26.62 -29.69 -7.49
C ARG A 301 -26.50 -29.67 -9.01
N LEU A 302 -27.35 -28.88 -9.68
CA LEU A 302 -27.29 -28.66 -11.13
C LEU A 302 -25.99 -27.98 -11.54
N ARG A 303 -25.54 -27.00 -10.75
CA ARG A 303 -24.22 -26.37 -10.92
C ARG A 303 -23.09 -27.41 -10.87
N ARG A 304 -23.09 -28.32 -9.87
CA ARG A 304 -22.08 -29.38 -9.76
C ARG A 304 -22.11 -30.37 -10.93
N LEU A 305 -23.30 -30.74 -11.41
CA LEU A 305 -23.44 -31.62 -12.58
C LEU A 305 -22.87 -30.98 -13.84
N LEU A 306 -23.14 -29.69 -14.07
CA LEU A 306 -22.62 -28.97 -15.22
C LEU A 306 -21.09 -28.82 -15.15
N MET A 307 -20.56 -28.48 -13.97
CA MET A 307 -19.11 -28.43 -13.73
C MET A 307 -18.42 -29.76 -14.02
N ARG A 308 -19.05 -30.89 -13.67
CA ARG A 308 -18.55 -32.23 -14.00
C ARG A 308 -18.63 -32.53 -15.51
N ALA A 309 -19.73 -32.16 -16.16
CA ALA A 309 -19.91 -32.37 -17.60
C ALA A 309 -18.84 -31.64 -18.43
N PHE A 310 -18.45 -30.44 -18.01
CA PHE A 310 -17.39 -29.66 -18.66
C PHE A 310 -15.97 -29.98 -18.16
N ARG A 311 -15.78 -30.99 -17.29
CA ARG A 311 -14.49 -31.34 -16.66
C ARG A 311 -13.81 -30.15 -15.97
N LEU A 312 -14.61 -29.23 -15.41
CA LEU A 312 -14.13 -28.03 -14.74
C LEU A 312 -13.95 -28.22 -13.23
N ALA A 313 -14.31 -29.38 -12.67
CA ALA A 313 -14.10 -29.71 -11.28
C ALA A 313 -13.40 -31.07 -11.17
N GLU A 314 -12.13 -31.05 -10.74
CA GLU A 314 -11.50 -32.18 -10.04
C GLU A 314 -11.78 -32.04 -8.54
#